data_AF-A0A3B4FGK3-F1
#
_entry.id   AF-A0A3B4FGK3-F1
#
_cell.length_a   1.000
_cell.length_b   1.000
_cell.length_c   1.000
_cell.angle_alpha   90.00
_cell.angle_beta   90.00
_cell.angle_gamma   90.00
#
_symmetry.space_group_name_H-M   'P 1'
#
loop_
_entity.id
_entity.type
_entity.pdbx_description
1 polymer ?
#
loop_
_entity_poly.entity_id
_entity_poly.type
_entity_poly.pdbx_seq_one_letter_code
_entity_poly.pdbx_strand_id
1 'polypeptide(L)'
;MILHLVAFLLFVGGRGAVENTQTLTVSQRCLEDTNTFLREINQDEPKGYAVLMYDAFGKVGSNVVGGNTNQPGLLQQCRSAHGPSFSGQYCQVFLLKQGRVQHFVGICVPDSCEKDDVQTLVLYDSNHPTQTCALQSRVYGCLQAISIQKTTQGIFSTSTSIPVGGYASLNGIRVLSLLWIICGHSAQFPVINSLDNYKDWRKTVESSPFYVLTISGPVFMAVDTFLLLGGLLSARSLLGSINKAEDKLSLSLVGNYLLKRITRIQPLHLFIMCLTIGLISLVKWGPYWFPFIDTVMDCKTYWWANLLLISNLLPVHEICIPWTWYLSLDFQCYATTPLLVYLYRLTSENYVLYYYVKPYTRYGPFLIGILTGIYLTWQAALGWLCCLSLLALLVGLPYILKETPANPSVPHALYQGLHRPLWALAVTWIILACEEGYGGFIKRFLSLTFWVPLSNISFACYLIHPVFIILYIGFQETPIHYTDINFMYLFLGHLVLTLAVSYMLTVLVEKPYLLPK
;
A
#
# COMPACT_ATOMS: atom_id res chain seq x y z
N MET A 1 23.00 -40.04 7.95
CA MET A 1 24.17 -40.36 8.79
C MET A 1 24.18 -39.60 10.13
N ILE A 2 23.91 -38.28 10.18
CA ILE A 2 23.83 -37.53 11.46
C ILE A 2 22.50 -37.74 12.20
N LEU A 3 21.37 -37.85 11.50
CA LEU A 3 20.08 -38.23 12.13
C LEU A 3 20.09 -39.68 12.65
N HIS A 4 20.81 -40.56 11.96
CA HIS A 4 21.13 -41.89 12.46
C HIS A 4 22.13 -41.84 13.63
N LEU A 5 23.00 -40.84 13.75
CA LEU A 5 23.91 -40.72 14.89
C LEU A 5 23.16 -40.29 16.16
N VAL A 6 22.23 -39.33 16.05
CA VAL A 6 21.37 -38.89 17.17
C VAL A 6 20.40 -40.02 17.59
N ALA A 7 19.83 -40.75 16.63
CA ALA A 7 19.04 -41.93 16.92
C ALA A 7 19.89 -43.10 17.47
N PHE A 8 21.09 -43.37 16.94
CA PHE A 8 21.95 -44.46 17.40
C PHE A 8 22.54 -44.19 18.80
N LEU A 9 22.82 -42.93 19.15
CA LEU A 9 23.32 -42.53 20.46
C LEU A 9 22.22 -42.54 21.54
N LEU A 10 20.95 -42.29 21.18
CA LEU A 10 19.80 -42.51 22.07
C LEU A 10 19.50 -44.00 22.30
N PHE A 11 19.92 -44.91 21.42
CA PHE A 11 19.58 -46.33 21.47
C PHE A 11 20.67 -47.26 22.07
N VAL A 12 21.92 -46.80 22.24
CA VAL A 12 23.04 -47.64 22.75
C VAL A 12 23.52 -47.28 24.16
N GLY A 13 23.16 -46.12 24.71
CA GLY A 13 23.58 -45.69 26.06
C GLY A 13 22.97 -46.46 27.24
N GLY A 14 22.15 -47.49 27.00
CA GLY A 14 21.43 -48.26 28.02
C GLY A 14 22.19 -49.40 28.69
N ARG A 15 23.47 -49.65 28.36
CA ARG A 15 24.28 -50.68 29.06
C ARG A 15 25.75 -50.29 29.15
N GLY A 16 26.16 -49.76 30.30
CA GLY A 16 27.56 -49.59 30.63
C GLY A 16 27.79 -48.66 31.81
N ALA A 17 27.98 -49.26 32.99
CA ALA A 17 28.64 -48.75 34.19
C ALA A 17 28.66 -47.23 34.46
N VAL A 18 27.95 -46.87 35.54
CA VAL A 18 28.21 -45.69 36.38
C VAL A 18 29.67 -45.67 36.80
N GLU A 19 30.42 -44.62 36.43
CA GLU A 19 31.54 -44.12 37.24
C GLU A 19 31.89 -42.66 36.88
N ASN A 20 31.68 -41.80 37.89
CA ASN A 20 32.30 -40.50 38.14
C ASN A 20 31.96 -39.22 37.32
N THR A 21 31.28 -38.32 38.05
CA THR A 21 31.45 -36.85 38.12
C THR A 21 30.90 -35.95 37.01
N GLN A 22 29.58 -35.71 37.04
CA GLN A 22 28.94 -34.40 37.28
C GLN A 22 27.41 -34.63 37.36
N THR A 23 26.79 -34.30 38.49
CA THR A 23 25.34 -34.48 38.70
C THR A 23 24.55 -33.51 37.82
N LEU A 24 24.04 -33.98 36.67
CA LEU A 24 23.05 -33.27 35.87
C LEU A 24 21.73 -33.15 36.66
N THR A 25 21.31 -31.93 36.98
CA THR A 25 19.98 -31.66 37.54
C THR A 25 18.96 -31.55 36.41
N VAL A 26 18.47 -32.70 35.93
CA VAL A 26 17.23 -32.78 35.15
C VAL A 26 16.09 -33.08 36.11
N SER A 27 14.94 -32.42 35.96
CA SER A 27 13.74 -32.71 36.75
C SER A 27 13.39 -34.21 36.67
N GLN A 28 13.20 -34.84 37.82
CA GLN A 28 12.92 -36.28 37.91
C GLN A 28 11.68 -36.67 37.08
N ARG A 29 10.67 -35.78 37.04
CA ARG A 29 9.46 -35.96 36.25
C ARG A 29 9.72 -35.93 34.74
N CYS A 30 10.54 -34.98 34.27
CA CYS A 30 10.95 -34.92 32.87
C CYS A 30 11.70 -36.18 32.44
N LEU A 31 12.56 -36.73 33.30
CA LEU A 31 13.31 -37.95 33.02
C LEU A 31 12.39 -39.17 32.91
N GLU A 32 11.43 -39.32 33.82
CA GLU A 32 10.44 -40.41 33.81
C GLU A 32 9.53 -40.37 32.58
N ASP A 33 9.01 -39.19 32.22
CA ASP A 33 8.13 -39.00 31.06
C ASP A 33 8.91 -39.19 29.75
N THR A 34 10.16 -38.72 29.67
CA THR A 34 11.04 -38.93 28.51
C THR A 34 11.40 -40.40 28.32
N ASN A 35 11.74 -41.12 29.40
CA ASN A 35 12.00 -42.56 29.35
C ASN A 35 10.75 -43.35 28.95
N THR A 36 9.56 -42.90 29.36
CA THR A 36 8.28 -43.49 28.95
C THR A 36 8.06 -43.31 27.45
N PHE A 37 8.25 -42.11 26.90
CA PHE A 37 8.23 -41.86 25.46
C PHE A 37 9.22 -42.75 24.70
N LEU A 38 10.48 -42.81 25.13
CA LEU A 38 11.54 -43.61 24.49
C LEU A 38 11.24 -45.11 24.53
N ARG A 39 10.66 -45.62 25.62
CA ARG A 39 10.25 -47.01 25.72
C ARG A 39 9.11 -47.34 24.75
N GLU A 40 8.15 -46.44 24.60
CA GLU A 40 6.95 -46.67 23.79
C GLU A 40 7.16 -46.53 22.28
N ILE A 41 8.10 -45.69 21.84
CA ILE A 41 8.47 -45.60 20.42
C ILE A 41 9.31 -46.80 19.95
N ASN A 42 9.96 -47.51 20.88
CA ASN A 42 10.85 -48.64 20.61
C ASN A 42 10.17 -50.02 20.68
N GLN A 43 8.86 -50.07 20.87
CA GLN A 43 8.08 -51.30 20.80
C GLN A 43 7.86 -51.71 19.34
N ASP A 44 7.68 -53.01 19.09
CA ASP A 44 7.39 -53.53 17.74
C ASP A 44 6.12 -52.90 17.13
N GLU A 45 5.15 -52.52 17.98
CA GLU A 45 3.99 -51.71 17.63
C GLU A 45 3.95 -50.43 18.51
N PRO A 46 4.51 -49.29 18.05
CA PRO A 46 4.57 -48.08 18.85
C PRO A 46 3.20 -47.41 18.96
N LYS A 47 2.91 -46.82 20.12
CA LYS A 47 1.64 -46.11 20.35
C LYS A 47 1.53 -44.86 19.47
N GLY A 48 0.32 -44.56 19.01
CA GLY A 48 0.06 -43.48 18.06
C GLY A 48 0.58 -42.10 18.50
N TYR A 49 0.50 -41.77 19.79
CA TYR A 49 1.04 -40.50 20.30
C TYR A 49 2.57 -40.45 20.23
N ALA A 50 3.27 -41.55 20.49
CA ALA A 50 4.73 -41.62 20.41
C ALA A 50 5.20 -41.47 18.96
N VAL A 51 4.48 -42.09 18.02
CA VAL A 51 4.72 -41.91 16.58
C VAL A 51 4.49 -40.46 16.15
N LEU A 52 3.41 -39.83 16.62
CA LEU A 52 3.12 -38.42 16.33
C LEU A 52 4.21 -37.48 16.85
N MET A 53 4.71 -37.71 18.07
CA MET A 53 5.82 -36.94 18.64
C MET A 53 7.11 -37.12 17.84
N TYR A 54 7.46 -38.35 17.46
CA TYR A 54 8.65 -38.64 16.67
C TYR A 54 8.58 -38.04 15.26
N ASP A 55 7.43 -38.16 14.60
CA ASP A 55 7.23 -37.62 13.25
C ASP A 55 7.25 -36.09 13.23
N ALA A 56 6.86 -35.44 14.33
CA ALA A 56 6.89 -33.99 14.49
C ALA A 56 8.32 -33.40 14.57
N PHE A 57 9.37 -34.22 14.71
CA PHE A 57 10.76 -33.75 14.78
C PHE A 57 11.22 -33.12 13.46
N GLY A 58 12.12 -32.14 13.57
CA GLY A 58 12.81 -31.56 12.42
C GLY A 58 13.66 -32.61 11.68
N LYS A 59 13.52 -32.65 10.35
CA LYS A 59 14.27 -33.54 9.45
C LYS A 59 15.10 -32.71 8.48
N VAL A 60 16.27 -33.23 8.09
CA VAL A 60 17.17 -32.58 7.14
C VAL A 60 16.55 -32.56 5.74
N GLY A 61 16.38 -31.37 5.17
CA GLY A 61 15.93 -31.18 3.79
C GLY A 61 17.08 -31.21 2.77
N SER A 62 16.72 -31.23 1.48
CA SER A 62 17.69 -31.12 0.37
C SER A 62 18.32 -29.71 0.31
N ASN A 63 19.44 -29.56 -0.41
CA ASN A 63 20.17 -28.29 -0.60
C ASN A 63 20.88 -27.72 0.66
N VAL A 64 21.42 -28.60 1.50
CA VAL A 64 22.22 -28.20 2.67
C VAL A 64 23.46 -27.38 2.29
N VAL A 65 24.11 -27.71 1.17
CA VAL A 65 25.28 -26.98 0.64
C VAL A 65 24.92 -25.54 0.24
N GLY A 66 23.68 -25.30 -0.21
CA GLY A 66 23.13 -23.97 -0.52
C GLY A 66 22.56 -23.21 0.68
N GLY A 67 22.75 -23.70 1.91
CA GLY A 67 22.32 -23.01 3.14
C GLY A 67 20.98 -23.46 3.72
N ASN A 68 20.34 -24.51 3.19
CA ASN A 68 19.11 -25.07 3.75
C ASN A 68 19.40 -25.97 4.97
N THR A 69 19.71 -25.35 6.12
CA THR A 69 20.16 -26.04 7.34
C THR A 69 19.14 -26.09 8.47
N ASN A 70 18.08 -25.26 8.43
CA ASN A 70 17.06 -25.17 9.47
C ASN A 70 16.04 -26.32 9.36
N GLN A 71 15.67 -26.90 10.51
CA GLN A 71 14.83 -28.10 10.59
C GLN A 71 13.66 -27.85 11.55
N PRO A 72 12.61 -27.12 11.14
CA PRO A 72 11.54 -26.71 12.05
C PRO A 72 10.61 -27.83 12.52
N GLY A 73 10.47 -28.94 11.80
CA GLY A 73 9.50 -29.98 12.17
C GLY A 73 8.05 -29.49 12.12
N LEU A 74 7.13 -30.20 12.79
CA LEU A 74 5.69 -29.93 12.75
C LEU A 74 5.14 -29.55 14.14
N LEU A 75 5.07 -28.24 14.40
CA LEU A 75 4.60 -27.66 15.67
C LEU A 75 3.22 -28.19 16.11
N GLN A 76 2.24 -28.15 15.21
CA GLN A 76 0.85 -28.52 15.54
C GLN A 76 0.73 -30.02 15.85
N GLN A 77 1.52 -30.85 15.17
CA GLN A 77 1.55 -32.29 15.35
C GLN A 77 2.20 -32.68 16.68
N CYS A 78 3.23 -31.94 17.11
CA CYS A 78 3.79 -32.12 18.44
C CYS A 78 2.76 -31.81 19.53
N ARG A 79 2.05 -30.69 19.40
CA ARG A 79 1.05 -30.25 20.41
C ARG A 79 -0.21 -31.10 20.47
N SER A 80 -0.53 -31.84 19.41
CA SER A 80 -1.69 -32.74 19.39
C SER A 80 -1.39 -34.10 20.03
N ALA A 81 -0.13 -34.43 20.29
CA ALA A 81 0.26 -35.68 20.92
C ALA A 81 0.04 -35.62 22.45
N HIS A 82 -0.78 -36.54 22.97
CA HIS A 82 -1.06 -36.68 24.39
C HIS A 82 -0.63 -38.06 24.85
N GLY A 83 0.35 -38.09 25.75
CA GLY A 83 0.81 -39.29 26.43
C GLY A 83 -0.05 -39.60 27.67
N PRO A 84 0.29 -40.68 28.40
CA PRO A 84 -0.47 -41.09 29.59
C PRO A 84 -0.38 -40.10 30.77
N SER A 85 0.76 -39.44 30.94
CA SER A 85 1.04 -38.52 32.07
C SER A 85 1.46 -37.11 31.64
N PHE A 86 1.68 -36.89 30.35
CA PHE A 86 2.27 -35.68 29.78
C PHE A 86 1.69 -35.36 28.40
N SER A 87 1.81 -34.12 27.96
CA SER A 87 1.46 -33.66 26.60
C SER A 87 2.70 -33.26 25.82
N GLY A 88 2.64 -33.30 24.49
CA GLY A 88 3.75 -32.88 23.64
C GLY A 88 3.98 -31.37 23.67
N GLN A 89 5.19 -30.96 24.04
CA GLN A 89 5.69 -29.59 24.00
C GLN A 89 6.75 -29.44 22.90
N TYR A 90 6.54 -28.48 22.02
CA TYR A 90 7.49 -28.17 20.96
C TYR A 90 8.57 -27.20 21.43
N CYS A 91 9.82 -27.57 21.19
CA CYS A 91 11.00 -26.78 21.52
C CYS A 91 11.90 -26.59 20.29
N GLN A 92 12.56 -25.43 20.20
CA GLN A 92 13.58 -25.17 19.18
C GLN A 92 14.95 -25.15 19.85
N VAL A 93 15.84 -26.00 19.36
CA VAL A 93 17.23 -26.06 19.81
C VAL A 93 18.12 -25.46 18.75
N PHE A 94 18.93 -24.47 19.13
CA PHE A 94 19.93 -23.86 18.25
C PHE A 94 21.26 -24.60 18.42
N LEU A 95 21.75 -25.21 17.34
CA LEU A 95 23.02 -25.95 17.32
C LEU A 95 24.10 -25.13 16.61
N LEU A 96 25.26 -25.02 17.27
CA LEU A 96 26.47 -24.41 16.71
C LEU A 96 27.35 -25.52 16.14
N LYS A 97 27.56 -25.51 14.82
CA LYS A 97 28.58 -26.38 14.21
C LYS A 97 29.91 -25.62 14.16
N GLN A 98 31.03 -26.28 14.50
CA GLN A 98 32.39 -25.74 14.40
C GLN A 98 32.62 -25.12 13.00
N GLY A 99 32.43 -23.79 12.90
CA GLY A 99 32.95 -22.96 11.83
C GLY A 99 32.06 -22.66 10.60
N ARG A 100 30.79 -22.22 10.73
CA ARG A 100 30.21 -21.06 9.95
C ARG A 100 28.68 -20.92 9.86
N VAL A 101 27.83 -21.81 10.38
CA VAL A 101 26.34 -21.62 10.29
C VAL A 101 25.61 -22.07 11.55
N GLN A 102 24.91 -21.13 12.21
CA GLN A 102 23.94 -21.42 13.27
C GLN A 102 22.66 -21.95 12.61
N HIS A 103 22.17 -23.11 13.04
CA HIS A 103 20.92 -23.68 12.55
C HIS A 103 20.11 -24.21 13.73
N PHE A 104 18.79 -24.27 13.57
CA PHE A 104 17.90 -24.78 14.62
C PHE A 104 17.20 -26.07 14.21
N VAL A 105 16.90 -26.91 15.20
CA VAL A 105 16.10 -28.12 15.07
C VAL A 105 14.90 -28.02 16.01
N GLY A 106 13.71 -28.24 15.46
CA GLY A 106 12.48 -28.39 16.21
C GLY A 106 12.37 -29.82 16.76
N ILE A 107 12.17 -29.95 18.07
CA ILE A 107 11.98 -31.23 18.77
C ILE A 107 10.67 -31.22 19.54
N CYS A 108 10.07 -32.40 19.73
CA CYS A 108 8.90 -32.59 20.56
C CYS A 108 9.29 -33.33 21.84
N VAL A 109 9.09 -32.70 22.99
CA VAL A 109 9.44 -33.24 24.32
C VAL A 109 8.19 -33.26 25.20
N PRO A 110 8.17 -34.04 26.28
CA PRO A 110 7.11 -33.94 27.29
C PRO A 110 6.99 -32.51 27.87
N ASP A 111 5.77 -32.06 28.13
CA ASP A 111 5.46 -30.78 28.81
C ASP A 111 5.94 -30.70 30.26
N SER A 112 6.33 -31.84 30.83
CA SER A 112 7.05 -31.94 32.11
C SER A 112 8.47 -31.39 32.07
N CYS A 113 9.05 -31.17 30.88
CA CYS A 113 10.43 -30.73 30.71
C CYS A 113 10.53 -29.21 30.59
N GLU A 114 11.30 -28.58 31.49
CA GLU A 114 11.55 -27.14 31.44
C GLU A 114 12.67 -26.79 30.45
N LYS A 115 12.83 -25.50 30.15
CA LYS A 115 13.83 -25.03 29.17
C LYS A 115 15.24 -25.50 29.50
N ASP A 116 15.59 -25.49 30.78
CA ASP A 116 16.92 -25.89 31.26
C ASP A 116 17.11 -27.42 31.19
N ASP A 117 16.04 -28.21 31.40
CA ASP A 117 16.05 -29.67 31.23
C ASP A 117 16.30 -30.06 29.77
N VAL A 118 15.57 -29.41 28.84
CA VAL A 118 15.69 -29.66 27.39
C VAL A 118 17.06 -29.24 26.88
N GLN A 119 17.56 -28.10 27.36
CA GLN A 119 18.89 -27.63 27.02
C GLN A 119 19.95 -28.61 27.53
N THR A 120 19.79 -29.19 28.72
CA THR A 120 20.72 -30.17 29.29
C THR A 120 20.66 -31.53 28.57
N LEU A 121 19.46 -32.01 28.23
CA LEU A 121 19.26 -33.24 27.45
C LEU A 121 19.85 -33.16 26.03
N VAL A 122 19.95 -31.96 25.47
CA VAL A 122 20.43 -31.75 24.09
C VAL A 122 21.89 -31.26 24.03
N LEU A 123 22.38 -30.55 25.04
CA LEU A 123 23.74 -29.98 25.08
C LEU A 123 24.79 -30.86 25.77
N TYR A 124 24.44 -32.01 26.35
CA TYR A 124 25.45 -32.96 26.87
C TYR A 124 26.44 -33.42 25.78
N ASP A 125 26.14 -33.20 24.49
CA ASP A 125 27.04 -33.52 23.38
C ASP A 125 27.59 -32.29 22.63
N SER A 126 27.44 -31.06 23.15
CA SER A 126 27.94 -29.84 22.48
C SER A 126 28.21 -28.67 23.44
N ASN A 127 29.49 -28.43 23.73
CA ASN A 127 30.00 -27.33 24.55
C ASN A 127 29.57 -25.91 24.07
N HIS A 128 28.93 -25.15 24.98
CA HIS A 128 28.89 -23.67 25.13
C HIS A 128 27.82 -22.82 24.38
N PRO A 129 27.37 -21.67 24.97
CA PRO A 129 25.95 -21.37 25.28
C PRO A 129 25.27 -20.29 24.40
N THR A 130 23.93 -20.24 24.45
CA THR A 130 23.11 -19.15 23.89
C THR A 130 22.31 -18.37 24.95
N GLN A 131 22.20 -17.07 24.71
CA GLN A 131 21.54 -16.05 25.52
C GLN A 131 20.04 -15.92 25.20
N THR A 132 19.34 -15.29 26.13
CA THR A 132 17.90 -15.17 26.42
C THR A 132 17.00 -14.45 25.38
N CYS A 133 15.68 -14.69 25.46
CA CYS A 133 14.65 -13.85 24.84
C CYS A 133 13.55 -13.45 25.84
N ALA A 134 13.10 -12.20 25.74
CA ALA A 134 12.31 -11.45 26.72
C ALA A 134 10.78 -11.49 26.51
N LEU A 135 10.05 -11.19 27.59
CA LEU A 135 8.59 -11.21 27.76
C LEU A 135 7.82 -10.19 26.90
N GLN A 136 6.65 -10.60 26.39
CA GLN A 136 5.64 -9.77 25.72
C GLN A 136 4.51 -9.35 26.69
N SER A 137 4.29 -8.05 26.85
CA SER A 137 3.03 -7.51 27.40
C SER A 137 2.85 -6.03 27.00
N ARG A 138 2.19 -5.80 25.86
CA ARG A 138 1.58 -4.54 25.35
C ARG A 138 1.07 -4.68 23.90
N VAL A 139 1.41 -5.78 23.23
CA VAL A 139 1.15 -6.01 21.78
C VAL A 139 -0.32 -6.39 21.50
N TYR A 140 -1.06 -6.94 22.47
CA TYR A 140 -2.42 -7.46 22.25
C TYR A 140 -3.46 -6.39 21.85
N GLY A 141 -3.30 -5.14 22.31
CA GLY A 141 -4.17 -4.02 21.91
C GLY A 141 -3.88 -3.50 20.49
N CYS A 142 -2.63 -3.58 20.02
CA CYS A 142 -2.28 -3.23 18.64
C CYS A 142 -2.65 -4.33 17.64
N LEU A 143 -2.60 -5.60 18.05
CA LEU A 143 -2.97 -6.74 17.19
C LEU A 143 -4.46 -6.79 16.85
N GLN A 144 -5.34 -6.28 17.73
CA GLN A 144 -6.77 -6.19 17.41
C GLN A 144 -7.09 -5.17 16.29
N ALA A 145 -6.24 -4.15 16.08
CA ALA A 145 -6.37 -3.19 14.98
C ALA A 145 -5.95 -3.77 13.61
N ILE A 146 -5.22 -4.90 13.60
CA ILE A 146 -4.71 -5.59 12.40
C ILE A 146 -5.62 -6.80 12.03
N SER A 147 -6.76 -6.95 12.71
CA SER A 147 -7.71 -8.04 12.39
C SER A 147 -8.26 -7.90 10.97
N ILE A 148 -7.78 -8.76 10.06
CA ILE A 148 -8.18 -8.80 8.65
C ILE A 148 -9.70 -8.86 8.51
N GLN A 149 -10.38 -9.64 9.36
CA GLN A 149 -11.84 -9.80 9.30
C GLN A 149 -12.60 -8.49 9.58
N LYS A 150 -12.19 -7.71 10.59
CA LYS A 150 -12.83 -6.43 10.93
C LYS A 150 -12.50 -5.34 9.90
N THR A 151 -11.26 -5.29 9.44
CA THR A 151 -10.80 -4.25 8.50
C THR A 151 -11.34 -4.47 7.08
N THR A 152 -11.47 -5.74 6.65
CA THR A 152 -12.05 -6.12 5.35
C THR A 152 -13.52 -5.72 5.23
N GLN A 153 -14.30 -5.90 6.30
CA GLN A 153 -15.70 -5.48 6.31
C GLN A 153 -15.85 -3.98 6.06
N GLY A 154 -14.95 -3.12 6.57
CA GLY A 154 -14.98 -1.68 6.30
C GLY A 154 -14.51 -1.25 4.89
N ILE A 155 -13.89 -2.15 4.11
CA ILE A 155 -13.52 -1.89 2.71
C ILE A 155 -14.67 -2.24 1.77
N PHE A 156 -15.34 -3.37 2.04
CA PHE A 156 -16.46 -3.88 1.24
C PHE A 156 -17.84 -3.47 1.75
N SER A 157 -17.95 -2.82 2.92
CA SER A 157 -19.21 -2.31 3.43
C SER A 157 -19.74 -1.23 2.48
N THR A 158 -20.70 -1.64 1.65
CA THR A 158 -21.58 -0.76 0.88
C THR A 158 -22.70 -0.17 1.75
N SER A 159 -22.77 -0.59 3.02
CA SER A 159 -23.75 -0.17 4.01
C SER A 159 -23.55 1.29 4.43
N THR A 160 -24.30 2.19 3.79
CA THR A 160 -25.09 3.24 4.46
C THR A 160 -24.48 3.91 5.71
N SER A 161 -23.26 4.41 5.60
CA SER A 161 -22.84 5.61 6.33
C SER A 161 -22.27 6.63 5.36
N ILE A 162 -22.89 6.77 4.19
CA ILE A 162 -22.80 8.04 3.46
C ILE A 162 -23.54 9.03 4.37
N PRO A 163 -22.84 9.92 5.09
CA PRO A 163 -23.56 10.95 5.83
C PRO A 163 -24.37 11.71 4.79
N VAL A 164 -25.64 11.99 5.10
CA VAL A 164 -26.57 12.72 4.23
C VAL A 164 -25.80 13.79 3.46
N GLY A 165 -25.65 13.57 2.15
CA GLY A 165 -24.89 14.43 1.23
C GLY A 165 -23.49 13.95 0.79
N GLY A 166 -23.05 12.72 1.01
CA GLY A 166 -21.78 12.25 0.43
C GLY A 166 -21.85 11.99 -1.09
N TYR A 167 -20.88 12.50 -1.83
CA TYR A 167 -20.86 12.48 -3.30
C TYR A 167 -20.45 11.11 -3.85
N ALA A 168 -21.41 10.27 -4.20
CA ALA A 168 -21.16 8.92 -4.73
C ALA A 168 -20.40 8.93 -6.07
N SER A 169 -20.65 9.96 -6.89
CA SER A 169 -20.00 10.21 -8.19
C SER A 169 -18.47 10.33 -8.09
N LEU A 170 -17.95 10.80 -6.94
CA LEU A 170 -16.51 10.97 -6.73
C LEU A 170 -15.75 9.65 -6.70
N ASN A 171 -16.39 8.54 -6.31
CA ASN A 171 -15.74 7.24 -6.31
C ASN A 171 -15.39 6.81 -7.73
N GLY A 172 -16.35 6.92 -8.67
CA GLY A 172 -16.11 6.63 -10.08
C GLY A 172 -15.04 7.54 -10.68
N ILE A 173 -15.13 8.85 -10.45
CA ILE A 173 -14.13 9.82 -10.96
C ILE A 173 -12.73 9.46 -10.46
N ARG A 174 -12.58 9.17 -9.17
CA ARG A 174 -11.29 8.80 -8.58
C ARG A 174 -10.70 7.54 -9.20
N VAL A 175 -11.50 6.49 -9.37
CA VAL A 175 -11.02 5.21 -9.90
C VAL A 175 -10.66 5.34 -11.38
N LEU A 176 -11.47 6.05 -12.18
CA LEU A 176 -11.16 6.29 -13.59
C LEU A 176 -9.87 7.08 -13.77
N SER A 177 -9.66 8.15 -12.98
CA SER A 177 -8.40 8.90 -12.97
C SER A 177 -7.23 8.01 -12.55
N LEU A 178 -7.38 7.14 -11.55
CA LEU A 178 -6.33 6.20 -11.15
C LEU A 178 -5.97 5.21 -12.27
N LEU A 179 -6.96 4.60 -12.90
CA LEU A 179 -6.76 3.67 -14.01
C LEU A 179 -6.02 4.36 -15.17
N TRP A 180 -6.36 5.62 -15.43
CA TRP A 180 -5.69 6.44 -16.42
C TRP A 180 -4.21 6.68 -16.07
N ILE A 181 -3.90 7.00 -14.81
CA ILE A 181 -2.51 7.14 -14.33
C ILE A 181 -1.72 5.84 -14.52
N ILE A 182 -2.28 4.70 -14.10
CA ILE A 182 -1.61 3.39 -14.21
C ILE A 182 -1.34 3.04 -15.68
N CYS A 183 -2.31 3.31 -16.56
CA CYS A 183 -2.17 3.13 -18.01
C CYS A 183 -1.06 4.02 -18.58
N GLY A 184 -1.06 5.31 -18.23
CA GLY A 184 -0.04 6.27 -18.64
C GLY A 184 1.37 5.88 -18.20
N HIS A 185 1.57 5.55 -16.92
CA HIS A 185 2.87 5.12 -16.40
C HIS A 185 3.33 3.79 -17.00
N SER A 186 2.41 2.84 -17.22
CA SER A 186 2.74 1.58 -17.91
C SER A 186 3.21 1.80 -19.35
N ALA A 187 2.70 2.84 -20.02
CA ALA A 187 3.10 3.21 -21.37
C ALA A 187 4.43 3.98 -21.39
N GLN A 188 4.66 4.85 -20.40
CA GLN A 188 5.74 5.83 -20.41
C GLN A 188 7.03 5.36 -19.74
N PHE A 189 6.95 4.60 -18.64
CA PHE A 189 8.16 4.19 -17.91
C PHE A 189 9.10 3.32 -18.75
N PRO A 190 8.61 2.35 -19.56
CA PRO A 190 9.48 1.59 -20.47
C PRO A 190 10.21 2.46 -21.50
N VAL A 191 9.62 3.60 -21.91
CA VAL A 191 10.18 4.51 -22.92
C VAL A 191 11.48 5.15 -22.45
N ILE A 192 11.63 5.34 -21.14
CA ILE A 192 12.76 6.08 -20.57
C ILE A 192 14.06 5.33 -20.81
N ASN A 193 14.10 3.99 -20.70
CA ASN A 193 15.34 3.22 -20.82
C ASN A 193 15.22 1.76 -21.29
N SER A 194 14.02 1.24 -21.61
CA SER A 194 13.80 -0.21 -21.74
C SER A 194 13.22 -0.65 -23.08
N LEU A 195 12.93 0.28 -23.99
CA LEU A 195 12.48 -0.05 -25.35
C LEU A 195 13.66 -0.40 -26.26
N ASP A 196 13.43 -1.34 -27.17
CA ASP A 196 14.39 -1.70 -28.20
C ASP A 196 14.51 -0.61 -29.29
N ASN A 197 13.39 0.03 -29.64
CA ASN A 197 13.33 1.08 -30.63
C ASN A 197 12.35 2.20 -30.24
N TYR A 198 12.89 3.24 -29.62
CA TYR A 198 12.15 4.46 -29.29
C TYR A 198 11.52 5.16 -30.51
N LYS A 199 12.19 5.14 -31.67
CA LYS A 199 11.71 5.84 -32.87
C LYS A 199 10.46 5.18 -33.44
N ASP A 200 10.43 3.85 -33.44
CA ASP A 200 9.26 3.09 -33.91
C ASP A 200 8.08 3.25 -32.95
N TRP A 201 8.33 3.22 -31.64
CA TRP A 201 7.33 3.57 -30.63
C TRP A 201 6.75 4.96 -30.87
N ARG A 202 7.63 5.98 -30.98
CA ARG A 202 7.22 7.38 -31.19
C ARG A 202 6.39 7.54 -32.46
N LYS A 203 6.81 6.91 -33.56
CA LYS A 203 6.07 6.94 -34.84
C LYS A 203 4.70 6.27 -34.72
N THR A 204 4.61 5.14 -34.02
CA THR A 204 3.34 4.40 -33.82
C THR A 204 2.38 5.22 -32.96
N VAL A 205 2.89 5.82 -31.87
CA VAL A 205 2.11 6.65 -30.95
C VAL A 205 1.65 7.96 -31.58
N GLU A 206 2.49 8.62 -32.39
CA GLU A 206 2.13 9.87 -33.10
C GLU A 206 1.25 9.65 -34.34
N SER A 207 1.16 8.42 -34.87
CA SER A 207 0.37 8.12 -36.07
C SER A 207 -1.04 7.61 -35.75
N SER A 208 -1.27 7.10 -34.55
CA SER A 208 -2.54 6.48 -34.17
C SER A 208 -3.26 7.27 -33.08
N PRO A 209 -4.53 7.68 -33.31
CA PRO A 209 -5.32 8.42 -32.32
C PRO A 209 -5.67 7.57 -31.09
N PHE A 210 -5.46 6.25 -31.12
CA PHE A 210 -5.71 5.37 -29.98
C PHE A 210 -4.79 5.66 -28.78
N TYR A 211 -3.62 6.28 -29.00
CA TYR A 211 -2.65 6.58 -27.94
C TYR A 211 -2.77 7.97 -27.34
N VAL A 212 -3.80 8.74 -27.73
CA VAL A 212 -4.02 10.10 -27.21
C VAL A 212 -4.10 10.10 -25.68
N LEU A 213 -4.67 9.06 -25.07
CA LEU A 213 -4.79 8.94 -23.61
C LEU A 213 -3.49 8.50 -22.92
N THR A 214 -2.51 7.94 -23.63
CA THR A 214 -1.28 7.38 -23.05
C THR A 214 -0.06 8.30 -23.19
N ILE A 215 -0.17 9.37 -23.98
CA ILE A 215 0.89 10.37 -24.17
C ILE A 215 1.01 11.30 -22.94
N SER A 216 2.21 11.84 -22.71
CA SER A 216 2.57 12.60 -21.50
C SER A 216 1.62 13.74 -21.13
N GLY A 217 1.04 14.45 -22.09
CA GLY A 217 0.16 15.60 -21.79
C GLY A 217 -1.10 15.23 -20.99
N PRO A 218 -1.96 14.32 -21.47
CA PRO A 218 -3.21 14.01 -20.79
C PRO A 218 -3.10 13.24 -19.47
N VAL A 219 -2.04 12.45 -19.27
CA VAL A 219 -1.87 11.66 -18.03
C VAL A 219 -1.75 12.56 -16.79
N PHE A 220 -1.11 13.73 -16.89
CA PHE A 220 -1.01 14.67 -15.76
C PHE A 220 -2.37 15.29 -15.39
N MET A 221 -3.33 15.38 -16.33
CA MET A 221 -4.67 15.89 -16.04
C MET A 221 -5.46 14.97 -15.10
N ALA A 222 -5.18 13.67 -15.15
CA ALA A 222 -5.75 12.73 -14.18
C ALA A 222 -5.31 13.06 -12.75
N VAL A 223 -4.07 13.52 -12.56
CA VAL A 223 -3.53 13.99 -11.27
C VAL A 223 -4.22 15.29 -10.84
N ASP A 224 -4.46 16.22 -11.76
CA ASP A 224 -5.22 17.45 -11.49
C ASP A 224 -6.65 17.15 -11.00
N THR A 225 -7.27 16.08 -11.51
CA THR A 225 -8.56 15.60 -10.97
C THR A 225 -8.46 15.23 -9.50
N PHE A 226 -7.40 14.53 -9.07
CA PHE A 226 -7.22 14.20 -7.66
C PHE A 226 -7.01 15.44 -6.78
N LEU A 227 -6.26 16.44 -7.24
CA LEU A 227 -6.09 17.72 -6.52
C LEU A 227 -7.44 18.45 -6.37
N LEU A 228 -8.25 18.49 -7.43
CA LEU A 228 -9.59 19.07 -7.40
C LEU A 228 -10.47 18.38 -6.35
N LEU A 229 -10.50 17.04 -6.36
CA LEU A 229 -11.24 16.26 -5.35
C LEU A 229 -10.70 16.50 -3.94
N GLY A 230 -9.38 16.62 -3.80
CA GLY A 230 -8.68 16.97 -2.56
C GLY A 230 -9.15 18.29 -1.99
N GLY A 231 -9.20 19.36 -2.82
CA GLY A 231 -9.67 20.69 -2.44
C GLY A 231 -11.16 20.74 -2.10
N LEU A 232 -12.02 20.07 -2.87
CA LEU A 232 -13.46 19.99 -2.59
C LEU A 232 -13.73 19.34 -1.23
N LEU A 233 -13.07 18.21 -0.95
CA LEU A 233 -13.25 17.46 0.30
C LEU A 233 -12.57 18.16 1.47
N SER A 234 -11.44 18.85 1.27
CA SER A 234 -10.75 19.62 2.31
C SER A 234 -11.62 20.76 2.81
N ALA A 235 -12.16 21.57 1.90
CA ALA A 235 -13.05 22.69 2.22
C ALA A 235 -14.29 22.22 2.97
N ARG A 236 -14.95 21.17 2.48
CA ARG A 236 -16.15 20.61 3.13
C ARG A 236 -15.86 20.04 4.51
N SER A 237 -14.75 19.32 4.67
CA SER A 237 -14.32 18.75 5.95
C SER A 237 -14.06 19.85 6.98
N LEU A 238 -13.37 20.92 6.58
CA LEU A 238 -13.05 22.03 7.45
C LEU A 238 -14.30 22.83 7.83
N LEU A 239 -15.15 23.20 6.86
CA LEU A 239 -16.41 23.90 7.11
C LEU A 239 -17.33 23.07 8.02
N GLY A 240 -17.44 21.76 7.78
CA GLY A 240 -18.20 20.87 8.66
C GLY A 240 -17.63 20.77 10.08
N SER A 241 -16.32 20.94 10.26
CA SER A 241 -15.67 20.96 11.59
C SER A 241 -15.88 22.30 12.29
N ILE A 242 -15.89 23.41 11.55
CA ILE A 242 -16.18 24.77 12.04
C ILE A 242 -17.63 24.86 12.53
N ASN A 243 -18.59 24.38 11.73
CA ASN A 243 -20.02 24.42 12.10
C ASN A 243 -20.30 23.63 13.39
N LYS A 244 -19.56 22.53 13.63
CA LYS A 244 -19.64 21.75 14.88
C LYS A 244 -18.99 22.45 16.07
N ALA A 245 -18.09 23.39 15.83
CA ALA A 245 -17.36 24.15 16.85
C ALA A 245 -17.98 25.55 17.07
N GLU A 246 -19.29 25.69 16.88
CA GLU A 246 -20.04 26.96 17.03
C GLU A 246 -19.41 28.09 16.22
N ASP A 247 -18.99 27.80 14.99
CA ASP A 247 -18.40 28.75 14.03
C ASP A 247 -17.05 29.36 14.42
N LYS A 248 -16.39 28.87 15.47
CA LYS A 248 -15.08 29.36 15.91
C LYS A 248 -13.93 28.63 15.20
N LEU A 249 -13.13 29.38 14.43
CA LEU A 249 -11.88 28.87 13.86
C LEU A 249 -10.75 29.02 14.89
N SER A 250 -10.56 27.98 15.73
CA SER A 250 -9.46 27.96 16.71
C SER A 250 -8.20 27.29 16.16
N LEU A 251 -7.03 27.69 16.68
CA LEU A 251 -5.74 27.07 16.32
C LEU A 251 -5.72 25.56 16.63
N SER A 252 -6.39 25.14 17.71
CA SER A 252 -6.53 23.72 18.08
C SER A 252 -7.36 22.94 17.05
N LEU A 253 -8.43 23.53 16.52
CA LEU A 253 -9.23 22.92 15.46
C LEU A 253 -8.40 22.73 14.18
N VAL A 254 -7.62 23.74 13.79
CA VAL A 254 -6.72 23.67 12.63
C VAL A 254 -5.64 22.60 12.86
N GLY A 255 -5.02 22.57 14.03
CA GLY A 255 -4.03 21.54 14.40
C GLY A 255 -4.60 20.13 14.29
N ASN A 256 -5.80 19.89 14.85
CA ASN A 256 -6.48 18.60 14.75
C ASN A 256 -6.86 18.24 13.31
N TYR A 257 -7.28 19.21 12.51
CA TYR A 257 -7.61 19.03 11.09
C TYR A 257 -6.38 18.61 10.25
N LEU A 258 -5.21 19.22 10.49
CA LEU A 258 -3.96 18.86 9.83
C LEU A 258 -3.43 17.52 10.33
N LEU A 259 -3.47 17.28 11.65
CA LEU A 259 -3.01 16.03 12.25
C LEU A 259 -3.77 14.83 11.68
N LYS A 260 -5.10 14.93 11.56
CA LYS A 260 -5.94 13.89 10.92
C LYS A 260 -5.52 13.57 9.48
N ARG A 261 -5.01 14.56 8.74
CA ARG A 261 -4.53 14.36 7.35
C ARG A 261 -3.16 13.69 7.34
N ILE A 262 -2.24 14.15 8.19
CA ILE A 262 -0.89 13.58 8.31
C ILE A 262 -0.97 12.12 8.75
N THR A 263 -1.73 11.81 9.80
CA THR A 263 -1.85 10.44 10.33
C THR A 263 -2.50 9.48 9.34
N ARG A 264 -3.25 10.00 8.35
CA ARG A 264 -3.82 9.22 7.25
C ARG A 264 -2.81 8.95 6.13
N ILE A 265 -2.05 9.96 5.70
CA ILE A 265 -1.18 9.87 4.51
C ILE A 265 0.18 9.25 4.85
N GLN A 266 0.82 9.73 5.93
CA GLN A 266 2.23 9.43 6.18
C GLN A 266 2.54 7.95 6.48
N PRO A 267 1.73 7.18 7.24
CA PRO A 267 2.11 5.82 7.59
C PRO A 267 2.32 4.92 6.37
N LEU A 268 1.38 4.94 5.42
CA LEU A 268 1.50 4.16 4.20
C LEU A 268 2.59 4.71 3.27
N HIS A 269 2.72 6.04 3.19
CA HIS A 269 3.76 6.69 2.39
C HIS A 269 5.17 6.27 2.84
N LEU A 270 5.48 6.36 4.14
CA LEU A 270 6.76 5.96 4.70
C LEU A 270 6.99 4.45 4.58
N PHE A 271 5.94 3.64 4.78
CA PHE A 271 6.02 2.20 4.56
C PHE A 271 6.42 1.86 3.12
N ILE A 272 5.78 2.49 2.14
CA ILE A 272 6.12 2.29 0.72
C ILE A 272 7.52 2.79 0.40
N MET A 273 7.95 3.89 1.01
CA MET A 273 9.32 4.39 0.84
C MET A 273 10.34 3.36 1.32
N CYS A 274 10.16 2.84 2.54
CA CYS A 274 11.02 1.79 3.09
C CYS A 274 10.95 0.49 2.28
N LEU A 275 9.75 0.08 1.86
CA LEU A 275 9.54 -1.10 1.02
C LEU A 275 10.28 -0.96 -0.31
N THR A 276 10.15 0.18 -0.98
CA THR A 276 10.78 0.44 -2.28
C THR A 276 12.29 0.40 -2.16
N ILE A 277 12.87 1.11 -1.19
CA ILE A 277 14.33 1.12 -0.96
C ILE A 277 14.83 -0.28 -0.57
N GLY A 278 14.09 -1.00 0.29
CA GLY A 278 14.41 -2.36 0.70
C GLY A 278 14.38 -3.36 -0.47
N LEU A 279 13.35 -3.29 -1.31
CA LEU A 279 13.26 -4.10 -2.52
C LEU A 279 14.39 -3.76 -3.49
N ILE A 280 14.69 -2.46 -3.69
CA ILE A 280 15.80 -2.04 -4.53
C ILE A 280 17.14 -2.62 -4.06
N SER A 281 17.34 -2.68 -2.74
CA SER A 281 18.61 -3.13 -2.15
C SER A 281 18.79 -4.65 -2.08
N LEU A 282 17.70 -5.43 -2.06
CA LEU A 282 17.74 -6.89 -1.87
C LEU A 282 17.65 -7.68 -3.18
N VAL A 283 17.09 -7.07 -4.21
CA VAL A 283 16.85 -7.71 -5.50
C VAL A 283 18.12 -7.74 -6.35
N LYS A 284 18.34 -8.84 -7.06
CA LYS A 284 19.36 -8.92 -8.12
C LYS A 284 18.78 -8.30 -9.39
N TRP A 285 19.46 -7.30 -9.92
CA TRP A 285 18.99 -6.53 -11.07
C TRP A 285 19.52 -7.07 -12.39
N GLY A 286 18.73 -6.87 -13.46
CA GLY A 286 19.18 -7.03 -14.84
C GLY A 286 19.98 -5.82 -15.34
N PRO A 287 20.40 -5.80 -16.62
CA PRO A 287 21.17 -4.72 -17.24
C PRO A 287 20.55 -3.31 -17.16
N TYR A 288 19.23 -3.18 -16.95
CA TYR A 288 18.50 -1.90 -16.89
C TYR A 288 18.44 -1.26 -15.49
N TRP A 289 19.41 -1.56 -14.63
CA TRP A 289 19.36 -1.26 -13.20
C TRP A 289 19.83 0.15 -12.78
N PHE A 290 20.51 0.87 -13.68
CA PHE A 290 21.13 2.16 -13.40
C PHE A 290 20.19 3.22 -12.79
N PRO A 291 18.94 3.42 -13.28
CA PRO A 291 18.03 4.39 -12.69
C PRO A 291 17.67 4.11 -11.21
N PHE A 292 17.83 2.87 -10.76
CA PHE A 292 17.51 2.47 -9.38
C PHE A 292 18.67 2.76 -8.42
N ILE A 293 19.93 2.70 -8.89
CA ILE A 293 21.05 3.23 -8.11
C ILE A 293 20.82 4.70 -7.82
N ASP A 294 20.51 5.49 -8.85
CA ASP A 294 20.37 6.94 -8.71
C ASP A 294 19.25 7.24 -7.71
N THR A 295 18.11 6.58 -7.86
CA THR A 295 16.99 6.67 -6.90
C THR A 295 17.41 6.35 -5.45
N VAL A 296 18.24 5.32 -5.24
CA VAL A 296 18.72 4.96 -3.89
C VAL A 296 19.70 6.01 -3.35
N MET A 297 20.56 6.55 -4.20
CA MET A 297 21.52 7.60 -3.83
C MET A 297 20.81 8.90 -3.49
N ASP A 298 19.81 9.29 -4.28
CA ASP A 298 18.95 10.44 -4.01
C ASP A 298 18.21 10.26 -2.68
N CYS A 299 17.66 9.06 -2.44
CA CYS A 299 17.02 8.74 -1.18
C CYS A 299 17.96 8.78 0.02
N LYS A 300 19.23 8.38 -0.10
CA LYS A 300 20.20 8.52 1.02
C LYS A 300 20.38 9.97 1.44
N THR A 301 20.38 10.91 0.49
CA THR A 301 20.62 12.33 0.73
C THR A 301 19.33 13.09 1.11
N TYR A 302 18.21 12.77 0.46
CA TYR A 302 16.99 13.58 0.48
C TYR A 302 15.75 12.88 1.05
N TRP A 303 15.87 11.73 1.73
CA TRP A 303 14.73 11.03 2.35
C TRP A 303 13.89 11.92 3.27
N TRP A 304 14.52 12.87 3.95
CA TRP A 304 13.87 13.80 4.89
C TRP A 304 12.81 14.67 4.21
N ALA A 305 12.94 14.95 2.91
CA ALA A 305 11.98 15.75 2.16
C ALA A 305 10.62 15.03 2.02
N ASN A 306 10.61 13.69 1.93
CA ASN A 306 9.38 12.90 1.95
C ASN A 306 8.74 12.83 3.35
N LEU A 307 9.56 12.81 4.41
CA LEU A 307 9.05 12.87 5.78
C LEU A 307 8.34 14.20 6.06
N LEU A 308 8.90 15.30 5.57
CA LEU A 308 8.37 16.65 5.74
C LEU A 308 7.30 17.03 4.70
N LEU A 309 6.99 16.17 3.71
CA LEU A 309 6.05 16.45 2.62
C LEU A 309 6.40 17.71 1.80
N ILE A 310 7.70 17.86 1.50
CA ILE A 310 8.25 18.97 0.70
C ILE A 310 9.13 18.48 -0.47
N SER A 311 9.01 17.20 -0.83
CA SER A 311 9.81 16.58 -1.89
C SER A 311 9.58 17.22 -3.28
N ASN A 312 8.42 17.85 -3.51
CA ASN A 312 8.10 18.56 -4.75
C ASN A 312 8.85 19.90 -4.94
N LEU A 313 9.54 20.40 -3.91
CA LEU A 313 10.35 21.62 -3.99
C LEU A 313 11.78 21.33 -4.45
N LEU A 314 12.18 20.05 -4.46
CA LEU A 314 13.48 19.62 -4.96
C LEU A 314 13.43 19.48 -6.50
N PRO A 315 14.56 19.65 -7.19
CA PRO A 315 14.69 19.30 -8.60
C PRO A 315 14.30 17.84 -8.84
N VAL A 316 13.72 17.52 -10.00
CA VAL A 316 13.19 16.17 -10.32
C VAL A 316 14.22 15.04 -10.11
N HIS A 317 15.51 15.33 -10.35
CA HIS A 317 16.62 14.38 -10.21
C HIS A 317 17.15 14.24 -8.76
N GLU A 318 16.53 14.92 -7.79
CA GLU A 318 16.91 14.85 -6.37
C GLU A 318 15.74 14.32 -5.50
N ILE A 319 14.59 14.06 -6.13
CA ILE A 319 13.40 13.59 -5.43
C ILE A 319 13.59 12.11 -5.10
N CYS A 320 13.75 11.82 -3.80
CA CYS A 320 13.63 10.45 -3.32
C CYS A 320 12.24 9.91 -3.69
N ILE A 321 12.19 8.88 -4.53
CA ILE A 321 10.95 8.30 -5.06
C ILE A 321 10.11 9.35 -5.82
N PRO A 322 10.40 9.60 -7.10
CA PRO A 322 9.84 10.74 -7.83
C PRO A 322 8.31 10.86 -7.74
N TRP A 323 7.56 9.77 -7.86
CA TRP A 323 6.08 9.81 -7.87
C TRP A 323 5.41 10.26 -6.56
N THR A 324 6.16 10.42 -5.46
CA THR A 324 5.63 10.96 -4.19
C THR A 324 5.49 12.48 -4.19
N TRP A 325 6.02 13.20 -5.19
CA TRP A 325 5.90 14.66 -5.30
C TRP A 325 4.44 15.13 -5.18
N TYR A 326 3.51 14.35 -5.71
CA TYR A 326 2.08 14.61 -5.67
C TYR A 326 1.53 14.62 -4.22
N LEU A 327 1.98 13.70 -3.36
CA LEU A 327 1.54 13.66 -1.95
C LEU A 327 1.97 14.92 -1.20
N SER A 328 3.20 15.38 -1.45
CA SER A 328 3.74 16.62 -0.89
C SER A 328 2.89 17.82 -1.30
N LEU A 329 2.55 17.92 -2.60
CA LEU A 329 1.70 18.98 -3.12
C LEU A 329 0.27 18.92 -2.55
N ASP A 330 -0.37 17.75 -2.53
CA ASP A 330 -1.71 17.57 -1.98
C ASP A 330 -1.79 17.98 -0.50
N PHE A 331 -0.78 17.64 0.30
CA PHE A 331 -0.72 18.05 1.69
C PHE A 331 -0.52 19.57 1.84
N GLN A 332 0.34 20.19 1.03
CA GLN A 332 0.54 21.64 1.02
C GLN A 332 -0.75 22.38 0.67
N CYS A 333 -1.47 21.95 -0.37
CA CYS A 333 -2.79 22.50 -0.71
C CYS A 333 -3.84 22.27 0.38
N TYR A 334 -3.81 21.12 1.06
CA TYR A 334 -4.68 20.86 2.20
C TYR A 334 -4.37 21.79 3.39
N ALA A 335 -3.08 22.09 3.62
CA ALA A 335 -2.61 22.97 4.67
C ALA A 335 -2.95 24.45 4.43
N THR A 336 -3.08 24.89 3.18
CA THR A 336 -3.53 26.26 2.85
C THR A 336 -5.04 26.46 2.96
N THR A 337 -5.83 25.37 3.01
CA THR A 337 -7.30 25.43 3.08
C THR A 337 -7.84 26.30 4.23
N PRO A 338 -7.32 26.24 5.48
CA PRO A 338 -7.80 27.10 6.57
C PRO A 338 -7.62 28.60 6.32
N LEU A 339 -6.50 28.99 5.69
CA LEU A 339 -6.25 30.38 5.34
C LEU A 339 -7.26 30.86 4.29
N LEU A 340 -7.50 30.05 3.25
CA LEU A 340 -8.47 30.39 2.20
C LEU A 340 -9.90 30.48 2.74
N VAL A 341 -10.30 29.55 3.62
CA VAL A 341 -11.62 29.58 4.28
C VAL A 341 -11.73 30.78 5.22
N TYR A 342 -10.67 31.15 5.93
CA TYR A 342 -10.65 32.36 6.77
C TYR A 342 -10.87 33.63 5.94
N LEU A 343 -10.15 33.80 4.83
CA LEU A 343 -10.31 34.93 3.90
C LEU A 343 -11.71 34.97 3.27
N TYR A 344 -12.26 33.81 2.91
CA TYR A 344 -13.64 33.68 2.43
C TYR A 344 -14.66 34.14 3.48
N ARG A 345 -14.46 33.79 4.76
CA ARG A 345 -15.38 34.19 5.84
C ARG A 345 -15.32 35.69 6.13
N LEU A 346 -14.11 36.29 6.14
CA LEU A 346 -13.93 37.73 6.32
C LEU A 346 -14.67 38.56 5.26
N THR A 347 -14.64 38.10 4.02
CA THR A 347 -15.34 38.77 2.91
C THR A 347 -16.85 38.49 2.95
N SER A 348 -17.25 37.28 3.34
CA SER A 348 -18.66 36.88 3.44
C SER A 348 -19.44 37.68 4.48
N GLU A 349 -18.89 37.96 5.68
CA GLU A 349 -19.63 38.68 6.73
C GLU A 349 -19.98 40.12 6.30
N ASN A 350 -19.03 40.84 5.71
CA ASN A 350 -19.24 42.18 5.16
C ASN A 350 -20.21 42.16 3.97
N TYR A 351 -20.08 41.18 3.08
CA TYR A 351 -21.01 41.00 1.97
C TYR A 351 -22.44 40.75 2.48
N VAL A 352 -22.60 39.95 3.54
CA VAL A 352 -23.93 39.63 4.09
C VAL A 352 -24.61 40.87 4.66
N LEU A 353 -23.89 41.64 5.49
CA LEU A 353 -24.44 42.82 6.17
C LEU A 353 -24.79 43.98 5.20
N TYR A 354 -23.92 44.23 4.21
CA TYR A 354 -24.05 45.42 3.36
C TYR A 354 -24.74 45.16 2.02
N TYR A 355 -24.62 43.95 1.45
CA TYR A 355 -25.07 43.65 0.09
C TYR A 355 -26.10 42.51 -0.01
N TYR A 356 -26.01 41.47 0.83
CA TYR A 356 -26.80 40.25 0.68
C TYR A 356 -28.27 40.42 1.06
N VAL A 357 -28.55 41.06 2.20
CA VAL A 357 -29.90 41.20 2.77
C VAL A 357 -30.74 42.25 2.03
N LYS A 358 -30.12 43.03 1.13
CA LYS A 358 -30.80 44.09 0.39
C LYS A 358 -31.68 43.51 -0.72
N PRO A 359 -33.00 43.79 -0.76
CA PRO A 359 -33.90 43.16 -1.72
C PRO A 359 -33.63 43.56 -3.18
N TYR A 360 -33.15 44.79 -3.42
CA TYR A 360 -32.88 45.30 -4.77
C TYR A 360 -31.68 44.64 -5.47
N THR A 361 -30.71 44.11 -4.71
CA THR A 361 -29.60 43.31 -5.28
C THR A 361 -30.01 41.87 -5.61
N ARG A 362 -31.18 41.42 -5.13
CA ARG A 362 -31.68 40.04 -5.22
C ARG A 362 -32.78 39.82 -6.26
N TYR A 363 -33.44 40.90 -6.68
CA TYR A 363 -34.53 40.82 -7.65
C TYR A 363 -34.05 40.41 -9.05
N GLY A 364 -32.85 40.83 -9.46
CA GLY A 364 -32.22 40.39 -10.72
C GLY A 364 -32.04 38.87 -10.80
N PRO A 365 -31.35 38.23 -9.83
CA PRO A 365 -31.27 36.78 -9.74
C PRO A 365 -32.62 36.06 -9.64
N PHE A 366 -33.65 36.66 -9.04
CA PHE A 366 -35.01 36.10 -9.01
C PHE A 366 -35.65 36.06 -10.41
N LEU A 367 -35.53 37.14 -11.18
CA LEU A 367 -35.96 37.19 -12.59
C LEU A 367 -35.18 36.23 -13.47
N ILE A 368 -33.86 36.17 -13.29
CA ILE A 368 -33.00 35.18 -13.96
C ILE A 368 -33.41 33.77 -13.53
N GLY A 369 -33.77 33.53 -12.27
CA GLY A 369 -34.26 32.24 -11.77
C GLY A 369 -35.59 31.80 -12.39
N ILE A 370 -36.52 32.73 -12.63
CA ILE A 370 -37.75 32.46 -13.39
C ILE A 370 -37.41 32.06 -14.83
N LEU A 371 -36.55 32.82 -15.51
CA LEU A 371 -36.13 32.52 -16.89
C LEU A 371 -35.34 31.21 -16.98
N THR A 372 -34.44 30.97 -16.01
CA THR A 372 -33.60 29.78 -15.93
C THR A 372 -34.45 28.55 -15.61
N GLY A 373 -35.46 28.66 -14.74
CA GLY A 373 -36.41 27.56 -14.50
C GLY A 373 -37.20 27.14 -15.73
N ILE A 374 -37.47 28.07 -16.66
CA ILE A 374 -38.17 27.79 -17.93
C ILE A 374 -37.23 27.12 -18.96
N TYR A 375 -35.94 27.46 -18.98
CA TYR A 375 -34.96 26.96 -19.97
C TYR A 375 -33.89 26.00 -19.40
N LEU A 376 -34.10 25.49 -18.19
CA LEU A 376 -33.11 24.76 -17.37
C LEU A 376 -32.53 23.52 -18.07
N THR A 377 -33.36 22.84 -18.86
CA THR A 377 -32.99 21.64 -19.62
C THR A 377 -32.05 21.96 -20.78
N TRP A 378 -32.28 23.07 -21.48
CA TRP A 378 -31.44 23.53 -22.60
C TRP A 378 -30.09 24.05 -22.11
N GLN A 379 -30.05 24.72 -20.97
CA GLN A 379 -28.81 25.21 -20.36
C GLN A 379 -27.93 24.06 -19.84
N ALA A 380 -28.53 23.02 -19.24
CA ALA A 380 -27.78 21.82 -18.84
C ALA A 380 -27.23 21.07 -20.06
N ALA A 381 -28.01 20.95 -21.14
CA ALA A 381 -27.56 20.34 -22.39
C ALA A 381 -26.42 21.13 -23.04
N LEU A 382 -26.52 22.47 -23.07
CA LEU A 382 -25.45 23.35 -23.55
C LEU A 382 -24.19 23.23 -22.68
N GLY A 383 -24.36 23.16 -21.36
CA GLY A 383 -23.24 22.94 -20.42
C GLY A 383 -22.54 21.61 -20.67
N TRP A 384 -23.29 20.52 -20.92
CA TRP A 384 -22.72 19.24 -21.32
C TRP A 384 -21.99 19.31 -22.67
N LEU A 385 -22.57 19.97 -23.68
CA LEU A 385 -21.94 20.15 -24.99
C LEU A 385 -20.61 20.90 -24.85
N CYS A 386 -20.60 22.02 -24.13
CA CYS A 386 -19.39 22.81 -23.87
C CYS A 386 -18.36 22.02 -23.07
N CYS A 387 -18.79 21.30 -22.03
CA CYS A 387 -17.91 20.48 -21.19
C CYS A 387 -17.24 19.35 -21.99
N LEU A 388 -18.01 18.57 -22.75
CA LEU A 388 -17.49 17.48 -23.57
C LEU A 388 -16.57 18.00 -24.69
N SER A 389 -16.94 19.11 -25.32
CA SER A 389 -16.10 19.76 -26.33
C SER A 389 -14.79 20.27 -25.74
N LEU A 390 -14.84 20.85 -24.55
CA LEU A 390 -13.65 21.31 -23.83
C LEU A 390 -12.75 20.14 -23.43
N LEU A 391 -13.30 19.04 -22.91
CA LEU A 391 -12.53 17.84 -22.58
C LEU A 391 -11.86 17.24 -23.82
N ALA A 392 -12.60 17.14 -24.93
CA ALA A 392 -12.06 16.64 -26.19
C ALA A 392 -10.93 17.55 -26.72
N LEU A 393 -11.09 18.88 -26.62
CA LEU A 393 -10.06 19.84 -26.99
C LEU A 393 -8.82 19.70 -26.09
N LEU A 394 -8.98 19.62 -24.78
CA LEU A 394 -7.86 19.52 -23.84
C LEU A 394 -7.07 18.22 -23.99
N VAL A 395 -7.76 17.11 -24.28
CA VAL A 395 -7.12 15.81 -24.51
C VAL A 395 -6.49 15.73 -25.92
N GLY A 396 -7.14 16.31 -26.94
CA GLY A 396 -6.69 16.25 -28.32
C GLY A 396 -5.62 17.27 -28.71
N LEU A 397 -5.61 18.47 -28.11
CA LEU A 397 -4.68 19.53 -28.50
C LEU A 397 -3.19 19.20 -28.23
N PRO A 398 -2.80 18.50 -27.14
CA PRO A 398 -1.43 18.01 -26.96
C PRO A 398 -0.93 17.12 -28.09
N TYR A 399 -1.82 16.29 -28.64
CA TYR A 399 -1.48 15.40 -29.76
C TYR A 399 -1.13 16.19 -31.01
N ILE A 400 -1.79 17.34 -31.21
CA ILE A 400 -1.55 18.25 -32.35
C ILE A 400 -0.31 19.12 -32.11
N LEU A 401 -0.16 19.65 -30.90
CA LEU A 401 0.93 20.58 -30.55
C LEU A 401 2.30 19.88 -30.45
N LYS A 402 2.34 18.56 -30.22
CA LYS A 402 3.57 17.78 -30.02
C LYS A 402 4.43 18.36 -28.88
N GLU A 403 5.70 17.95 -28.79
CA GLU A 403 6.63 18.44 -27.76
C GLU A 403 6.85 19.94 -27.89
N THR A 404 6.92 20.63 -26.75
CA THR A 404 7.13 22.09 -26.70
C THR A 404 8.47 22.46 -27.34
N PRO A 405 8.47 23.20 -28.47
CA PRO A 405 9.69 23.63 -29.12
C PRO A 405 10.39 24.72 -28.28
N ALA A 406 11.69 24.92 -28.52
CA ALA A 406 12.47 25.95 -27.83
C ALA A 406 11.88 27.37 -27.96
N ASN A 407 11.19 27.66 -29.07
CA ASN A 407 10.42 28.88 -29.29
C ASN A 407 8.93 28.53 -29.37
N PRO A 408 8.16 28.59 -28.26
CA PRO A 408 6.76 28.17 -28.23
C PRO A 408 5.88 29.15 -29.02
N SER A 409 5.00 28.62 -29.85
CA SER A 409 3.97 29.44 -30.52
C SER A 409 2.84 29.81 -29.55
N VAL A 410 2.04 30.82 -29.90
CA VAL A 410 0.91 31.29 -29.06
C VAL A 410 -0.02 30.15 -28.59
N PRO A 411 -0.41 29.17 -29.44
CA PRO A 411 -1.18 28.01 -28.99
C PRO A 411 -0.50 27.16 -27.90
N HIS A 412 0.84 27.02 -27.94
CA HIS A 412 1.58 26.31 -26.90
C HIS A 412 1.52 27.09 -25.58
N ALA A 413 1.71 28.41 -25.61
CA ALA A 413 1.65 29.24 -24.42
C ALA A 413 0.24 29.23 -23.79
N LEU A 414 -0.81 29.38 -24.62
CA LEU A 414 -2.19 29.33 -24.16
C LEU A 414 -2.54 27.97 -23.56
N TYR A 415 -2.17 26.87 -24.25
CA TYR A 415 -2.41 25.54 -23.73
C TYR A 415 -1.68 25.33 -22.40
N GLN A 416 -0.38 25.62 -22.32
CA GLN A 416 0.41 25.41 -21.10
C GLN A 416 -0.11 26.22 -19.90
N GLY A 417 -0.62 27.44 -20.12
CA GLY A 417 -1.18 28.27 -19.06
C GLY A 417 -2.61 27.89 -18.61
N LEU A 418 -3.45 27.41 -19.53
CA LEU A 418 -4.89 27.27 -19.29
C LEU A 418 -5.40 25.83 -19.18
N HIS A 419 -4.66 24.83 -19.65
CA HIS A 419 -5.18 23.45 -19.70
C HIS A 419 -5.61 22.90 -18.34
N ARG A 420 -4.82 23.14 -17.28
CA ARG A 420 -5.11 22.68 -15.91
C ARG A 420 -6.37 23.33 -15.31
N PRO A 421 -6.52 24.66 -15.28
CA PRO A 421 -7.76 25.27 -14.76
C PRO A 421 -8.98 24.92 -15.60
N LEU A 422 -8.86 24.85 -16.94
CA LEU A 422 -9.97 24.44 -17.82
C LEU A 422 -10.38 22.99 -17.57
N TRP A 423 -9.42 22.09 -17.36
CA TRP A 423 -9.70 20.70 -16.96
C TRP A 423 -10.43 20.63 -15.63
N ALA A 424 -9.95 21.37 -14.62
CA ALA A 424 -10.58 21.43 -13.30
C ALA A 424 -12.02 21.97 -13.38
N LEU A 425 -12.28 22.98 -14.21
CA LEU A 425 -13.63 23.51 -14.46
C LEU A 425 -14.53 22.47 -15.12
N ALA A 426 -14.04 21.74 -16.11
CA ALA A 426 -14.79 20.68 -16.78
C ALA A 426 -15.17 19.55 -15.80
N VAL A 427 -14.23 19.06 -14.99
CA VAL A 427 -14.51 18.04 -13.97
C VAL A 427 -15.45 18.58 -12.89
N THR A 428 -15.30 19.85 -12.48
CA THR A 428 -16.22 20.51 -11.54
C THR A 428 -17.64 20.55 -12.09
N TRP A 429 -17.82 20.88 -13.37
CA TRP A 429 -19.12 20.83 -14.02
C TRP A 429 -19.73 19.42 -14.00
N ILE A 430 -18.95 18.37 -14.28
CA ILE A 430 -19.41 16.98 -14.19
C ILE A 430 -19.92 16.66 -12.79
N ILE A 431 -19.16 17.04 -11.75
CA ILE A 431 -19.55 16.83 -10.34
C ILE A 431 -20.87 17.57 -10.06
N LEU A 432 -20.94 18.87 -10.35
CA LEU A 432 -22.13 19.68 -10.11
C LEU A 432 -23.36 19.14 -10.86
N ALA A 433 -23.23 18.80 -12.14
CA ALA A 433 -24.31 18.22 -12.93
C ALA A 433 -24.77 16.87 -12.35
N CYS A 434 -23.86 16.04 -11.82
CA CYS A 434 -24.23 14.80 -11.15
C CYS A 434 -24.99 15.05 -9.85
N GLU A 435 -24.60 16.04 -9.05
CA GLU A 435 -25.24 16.32 -7.77
C GLU A 435 -26.60 17.00 -7.93
N GLU A 436 -26.72 17.98 -8.84
CA GLU A 436 -27.95 18.71 -9.15
C GLU A 436 -28.99 17.89 -9.95
N GLY A 437 -28.65 16.66 -10.33
CA GLY A 437 -29.58 15.74 -11.01
C GLY A 437 -29.55 15.75 -12.54
N TYR A 438 -28.75 16.63 -13.16
CA TYR A 438 -28.54 16.70 -14.61
C TYR A 438 -27.53 15.68 -15.17
N GLY A 439 -26.99 14.79 -14.32
CA GLY A 439 -25.95 13.84 -14.72
C GLY A 439 -26.42 12.63 -15.50
N GLY A 440 -27.73 12.33 -15.54
CA GLY A 440 -28.30 11.24 -16.34
C GLY A 440 -27.52 9.93 -16.29
N PHE A 441 -27.06 9.45 -17.46
CA PHE A 441 -26.24 8.26 -17.58
C PHE A 441 -24.89 8.36 -16.84
N ILE A 442 -24.23 9.51 -16.92
CA ILE A 442 -22.90 9.74 -16.32
C ILE A 442 -22.99 9.60 -14.79
N LYS A 443 -24.01 10.19 -14.16
CA LYS A 443 -24.26 10.00 -12.73
C LYS A 443 -24.43 8.52 -12.39
N ARG A 444 -25.29 7.81 -13.12
CA ARG A 444 -25.57 6.39 -12.89
C ARG A 444 -24.31 5.53 -13.00
N PHE A 445 -23.45 5.83 -13.99
CA PHE A 445 -22.18 5.13 -14.18
C PHE A 445 -21.16 5.45 -13.07
N LEU A 446 -20.96 6.73 -12.75
CA LEU A 446 -19.97 7.16 -11.76
C LEU A 446 -20.38 6.79 -10.32
N SER A 447 -21.67 6.62 -10.05
CA SER A 447 -22.21 6.25 -8.74
C SER A 447 -22.38 4.74 -8.55
N LEU A 448 -21.90 3.89 -9.46
CA LEU A 448 -21.99 2.44 -9.29
C LEU A 448 -21.27 2.00 -8.02
N THR A 449 -21.90 1.08 -7.27
CA THR A 449 -21.34 0.53 -6.02
C THR A 449 -20.04 -0.23 -6.23
N PHE A 450 -19.80 -0.72 -7.46
CA PHE A 450 -18.54 -1.32 -7.89
C PHE A 450 -17.32 -0.41 -7.64
N TRP A 451 -17.48 0.91 -7.78
CA TRP A 451 -16.38 1.86 -7.59
C TRP A 451 -15.96 2.03 -6.13
N VAL A 452 -16.82 1.70 -5.17
CA VAL A 452 -16.58 1.92 -3.73
C VAL A 452 -15.35 1.16 -3.22
N PRO A 453 -15.24 -0.18 -3.37
CA PRO A 453 -14.06 -0.89 -2.89
C PRO A 453 -12.76 -0.43 -3.58
N LEU A 454 -12.81 -0.14 -4.89
CA LEU A 454 -11.65 0.35 -5.64
C LEU A 454 -11.23 1.76 -5.20
N SER A 455 -12.19 2.65 -4.92
CA SER A 455 -11.97 3.99 -4.38
C SER A 455 -11.40 3.97 -2.96
N ASN A 456 -11.72 2.94 -2.17
CA ASN A 456 -11.21 2.75 -0.81
C ASN A 456 -9.74 2.33 -0.78
N ILE A 457 -9.26 1.59 -1.78
CA ILE A 457 -7.84 1.16 -1.89
C ILE A 457 -7.02 2.04 -2.83
N SER A 458 -7.63 3.07 -3.43
CA SER A 458 -7.01 3.86 -4.51
C SER A 458 -5.72 4.57 -4.09
N PHE A 459 -5.59 4.93 -2.81
CA PHE A 459 -4.39 5.57 -2.27
C PHE A 459 -3.20 4.60 -2.26
N ALA A 460 -3.41 3.37 -1.79
CA ALA A 460 -2.40 2.31 -1.86
C ALA A 460 -2.04 1.97 -3.32
N CYS A 461 -3.04 1.90 -4.21
CA CYS A 461 -2.81 1.69 -5.64
C CYS A 461 -1.93 2.76 -6.26
N TYR A 462 -2.18 4.03 -5.93
CA TYR A 462 -1.37 5.14 -6.41
C TYR A 462 0.10 5.00 -5.99
N LEU A 463 0.38 4.55 -4.76
CA LEU A 463 1.74 4.46 -4.26
C LEU A 463 2.52 3.24 -4.76
N ILE A 464 1.87 2.07 -4.90
CA ILE A 464 2.56 0.82 -5.22
C ILE A 464 2.70 0.55 -6.73
N HIS A 465 1.82 1.09 -7.59
CA HIS A 465 1.87 0.79 -9.02
C HIS A 465 3.22 1.15 -9.70
N PRO A 466 3.88 2.30 -9.40
CA PRO A 466 5.15 2.63 -10.02
C PRO A 466 6.23 1.67 -9.55
N VAL A 467 6.16 1.18 -8.31
CA VAL A 467 7.08 0.18 -7.75
C VAL A 467 7.03 -1.09 -8.60
N PHE A 468 5.85 -1.62 -8.93
CA PHE A 468 5.75 -2.82 -9.76
C PHE A 468 6.27 -2.62 -11.18
N ILE A 469 5.93 -1.48 -11.80
CA ILE A 469 6.41 -1.15 -13.15
C ILE A 469 7.95 -1.08 -13.15
N ILE A 470 8.53 -0.44 -12.14
CA ILE A 470 9.98 -0.29 -11.95
C ILE A 470 10.65 -1.64 -11.70
N LEU A 471 10.11 -2.46 -10.81
CA LEU A 471 10.63 -3.80 -10.54
C LEU A 471 10.65 -4.62 -11.83
N TYR A 472 9.51 -4.65 -12.55
CA TYR A 472 9.39 -5.38 -13.81
C TYR A 472 10.44 -4.95 -14.84
N ILE A 473 10.63 -3.64 -15.00
CA ILE A 473 11.63 -3.05 -15.90
C ILE A 473 13.05 -3.44 -15.46
N GLY A 474 13.36 -3.32 -14.17
CA GLY A 474 14.71 -3.60 -13.67
C GLY A 474 15.09 -5.08 -13.65
N PHE A 475 14.10 -5.98 -13.69
CA PHE A 475 14.32 -7.40 -13.91
C PHE A 475 14.55 -7.78 -15.38
N GLN A 476 14.29 -6.88 -16.33
CA GLN A 476 14.48 -7.21 -17.74
C GLN A 476 15.96 -7.43 -18.07
N GLU A 477 16.23 -8.52 -18.79
CA GLU A 477 17.55 -8.82 -19.38
C GLU A 477 17.66 -8.35 -20.82
N THR A 478 16.53 -8.19 -21.50
CA THR A 478 16.42 -7.76 -22.89
C THR A 478 15.49 -6.57 -23.01
N PRO A 479 15.70 -5.69 -24.01
CA PRO A 479 14.78 -4.59 -24.26
C PRO A 479 13.40 -5.11 -24.65
N ILE A 480 12.38 -4.34 -24.30
CA ILE A 480 10.98 -4.63 -24.56
C ILE A 480 10.64 -4.12 -25.97
N HIS A 481 10.22 -5.03 -26.84
CA HIS A 481 9.64 -4.65 -28.13
C HIS A 481 8.23 -4.08 -27.93
N TYR A 482 7.99 -2.88 -28.45
CA TYR A 482 6.69 -2.23 -28.32
C TYR A 482 5.66 -2.79 -29.31
N THR A 483 4.62 -3.43 -28.78
CA THR A 483 3.43 -3.81 -29.53
C THR A 483 2.19 -3.56 -28.67
N ASP A 484 1.04 -3.31 -29.30
CA ASP A 484 -0.22 -3.08 -28.58
C ASP A 484 -0.60 -4.22 -27.64
N ILE A 485 -0.34 -5.45 -28.10
CA ILE A 485 -0.61 -6.66 -27.33
C ILE A 485 0.31 -6.71 -26.10
N ASN A 486 1.61 -6.49 -26.28
CA ASN A 486 2.55 -6.47 -25.17
C ASN A 486 2.20 -5.36 -24.16
N PHE A 487 1.89 -4.16 -24.65
CA PHE A 487 1.43 -3.06 -23.80
C PHE A 487 0.17 -3.42 -23.00
N MET A 488 -0.83 -4.02 -23.64
CA MET A 488 -2.06 -4.44 -22.97
C MET A 488 -1.78 -5.50 -21.89
N TYR A 489 -0.92 -6.48 -22.17
CA TYR A 489 -0.50 -7.47 -21.17
C TYR A 489 0.22 -6.84 -19.99
N LEU A 490 1.14 -5.90 -20.24
CA LEU A 490 1.85 -5.18 -19.18
C LEU A 490 0.90 -4.35 -18.33
N PHE A 491 0.00 -3.59 -18.96
CA PHE A 491 -1.00 -2.79 -18.25
C PHE A 491 -1.90 -3.66 -17.37
N LEU A 492 -2.48 -4.73 -17.92
CA LEU A 492 -3.35 -5.63 -17.17
C LEU A 492 -2.60 -6.35 -16.05
N GLY A 493 -1.37 -6.80 -16.30
CA GLY A 493 -0.50 -7.42 -15.30
C GLY A 493 -0.19 -6.49 -14.14
N HIS A 494 0.25 -5.26 -14.43
CA HIS A 494 0.50 -4.23 -13.42
C HIS A 494 -0.77 -3.87 -12.64
N LEU A 495 -1.91 -3.77 -13.33
CA LEU A 495 -3.20 -3.44 -12.72
C LEU A 495 -3.63 -4.51 -11.72
N VAL A 496 -3.62 -5.79 -12.11
CA VAL A 496 -4.04 -6.89 -11.23
C VAL A 496 -3.12 -6.98 -10.00
N LEU A 497 -1.82 -6.89 -10.20
CA LEU A 497 -0.84 -6.94 -9.11
C LEU A 497 -1.00 -5.75 -8.16
N THR A 498 -1.20 -4.55 -8.72
CA THR A 498 -1.45 -3.33 -7.95
C THR A 498 -2.73 -3.47 -7.13
N LEU A 499 -3.84 -3.92 -7.71
CA LEU A 499 -5.10 -4.09 -6.97
C LEU A 499 -4.97 -5.09 -5.82
N ALA A 500 -4.33 -6.24 -6.07
CA ALA A 500 -4.16 -7.30 -5.06
C ALA A 500 -3.29 -6.84 -3.89
N VAL A 501 -2.14 -6.23 -4.16
CA VAL A 501 -1.22 -5.79 -3.10
C VAL A 501 -1.73 -4.54 -2.41
N SER A 502 -2.37 -3.62 -3.13
CA SER A 502 -2.98 -2.42 -2.53
C SER A 502 -4.07 -2.76 -1.55
N TYR A 503 -4.88 -3.78 -1.85
CA TYR A 503 -5.85 -4.30 -0.89
C TYR A 503 -5.17 -4.75 0.41
N MET A 504 -4.08 -5.51 0.33
CA MET A 504 -3.33 -5.96 1.51
C MET A 504 -2.71 -4.78 2.27
N LEU A 505 -2.12 -3.81 1.56
CA LEU A 505 -1.54 -2.62 2.16
C LEU A 505 -2.58 -1.74 2.85
N THR A 506 -3.76 -1.56 2.26
CA THR A 506 -4.84 -0.81 2.88
C THR A 506 -5.33 -1.49 4.16
N VAL A 507 -5.44 -2.83 4.16
CA VAL A 507 -5.86 -3.59 5.35
C VAL A 507 -4.80 -3.57 6.46
N LEU A 508 -3.54 -3.80 6.12
CA LEU A 508 -2.46 -4.03 7.09
C LEU A 508 -1.78 -2.74 7.55
N VAL A 509 -1.75 -1.71 6.70
CA VAL A 509 -0.98 -0.49 6.95
C VAL A 509 -1.91 0.72 7.03
N GLU A 510 -2.80 0.97 6.06
CA GLU A 510 -3.57 2.23 6.03
C GLU A 510 -4.66 2.31 7.11
N LYS A 511 -5.52 1.29 7.20
CA LYS A 511 -6.72 1.29 8.07
C LYS A 511 -6.43 1.21 9.58
N PRO A 512 -5.39 0.51 10.07
CA PRO A 512 -5.07 0.47 11.50
C PRO A 512 -4.81 1.86 12.12
N TYR A 513 -4.34 2.83 11.33
CA TYR A 513 -4.15 4.22 11.80
C TYR A 513 -5.41 5.10 11.67
N LEU A 514 -6.46 4.61 11.00
CA LEU A 514 -7.73 5.33 10.79
C LEU A 514 -8.82 4.95 11.79
N LEU A 515 -8.67 3.82 12.49
CA LEU A 515 -9.61 3.42 13.53
C LEU A 515 -9.28 4.18 14.82
N PRO A 516 -10.24 4.94 15.40
CA PRO A 516 -10.02 5.57 16.70
C PRO A 516 -9.78 4.49 17.77
N LYS A 517 -8.77 4.74 18.60
CA LYS A 517 -8.59 4.05 19.89
C LYS A 517 -9.60 4.55 20.90
#